data_AF-A0A0E2DAC9-F1
#
_entry.id   AF-A0A0E2DAC9-F1
#
_cell.length_a   1.000
_cell.length_b   1.000
_cell.length_c   1.000
_cell.angle_alpha   90.00
_cell.angle_beta   90.00
_cell.angle_gamma   90.00
#
_symmetry.space_group_name_H-M   'P 1'
#
loop_
_entity.id
_entity.type
_entity.pdbx_description
1 polymer ?
#
loop_
_entity_poly.entity_id
_entity_poly.type
_entity_poly.pdbx_seq_one_letter_code
_entity_poly.pdbx_strand_id
1 'polypeptide(L)'
;MAVFNPVKTRTWSKNTPADGDLIDDEFDRQYENFQYLKDRIDSTDINLANFLIPIGSIIEDGLNLAPSINFKDANAQAISRNTFVTLWNSVHRVITGIVPTTDRISCTNHGCIEGQLVKFSFTGGGVSALVNYYVRNPTTNDFQISSTATGSILDLTSSQTGEMIINVEYGFGDGSTTYNVPDRRGIFARGAGVHGSRSKAAGGNYDGGAVGYAGQDQTQDHSHQLYVSQSSGTNGAGPWTTGSGPDMLSSSSTNGSNPGSVIRNLIVNNTNGTPRTGNETTPAYIAVKYKVRVL
;
A
#
# COMPACT_ATOMS: atom_id res chain seq x y z
N MET A 1 -34.42 -6.55 21.34
CA MET A 1 -34.56 -6.86 19.91
C MET A 1 -36.02 -7.20 19.71
N ALA A 2 -36.76 -6.41 18.93
CA ALA A 2 -38.17 -6.72 18.65
C ALA A 2 -38.24 -8.08 17.94
N VAL A 3 -39.36 -8.80 18.09
CA VAL A 3 -39.57 -10.12 17.48
C VAL A 3 -40.75 -10.04 16.54
N PHE A 4 -40.61 -10.57 15.33
CA PHE A 4 -41.71 -10.61 14.38
C PHE A 4 -42.88 -11.42 14.94
N ASN A 5 -44.07 -10.81 15.02
CA ASN A 5 -45.29 -11.49 15.41
C ASN A 5 -46.19 -11.75 14.19
N PRO A 6 -46.22 -12.99 13.66
CA PRO A 6 -46.96 -13.34 12.45
C PRO A 6 -48.46 -13.58 12.67
N VAL A 7 -48.94 -13.58 13.92
CA VAL A 7 -50.28 -14.08 14.22
C VAL A 7 -51.32 -12.95 14.12
N LYS A 8 -52.27 -13.06 13.19
CA LYS A 8 -53.53 -12.30 13.24
C LYS A 8 -54.48 -13.01 14.20
N THR A 9 -54.63 -12.49 15.42
CA THR A 9 -55.47 -13.14 16.44
C THR A 9 -56.84 -12.51 16.65
N ARG A 10 -57.12 -11.30 16.16
CA ARG A 10 -58.36 -10.59 16.54
C ARG A 10 -59.29 -10.30 15.37
N THR A 11 -60.54 -10.75 15.53
CA THR A 11 -61.67 -10.44 14.65
C THR A 11 -62.61 -9.50 15.40
N TRP A 12 -62.84 -8.32 14.84
CA TRP A 12 -63.69 -7.29 15.45
C TRP A 12 -65.16 -7.63 15.17
N SER A 13 -66.00 -7.61 16.21
CA SER A 13 -67.44 -7.87 16.06
C SER A 13 -68.26 -6.83 16.81
N LYS A 14 -69.56 -6.78 16.56
CA LYS A 14 -70.50 -5.87 17.24
C LYS A 14 -70.58 -6.05 18.77
N ASN A 15 -70.00 -7.12 19.31
CA ASN A 15 -69.97 -7.41 20.74
C ASN A 15 -68.62 -7.07 21.41
N THR A 16 -67.66 -6.52 20.66
CA THR A 16 -66.36 -6.12 21.19
C THR A 16 -66.53 -4.90 22.13
N PRO A 17 -66.07 -4.96 23.39
CA PRO A 17 -66.13 -3.83 24.33
C PRO A 17 -65.48 -2.56 23.77
N ALA A 18 -66.03 -1.40 24.11
CA ALA A 18 -65.51 -0.08 23.70
C ALA A 18 -64.60 0.54 24.77
N ASP A 19 -63.95 -0.29 25.59
CA ASP A 19 -63.12 0.11 26.74
C ASP A 19 -61.72 0.61 26.36
N GLY A 20 -61.31 0.45 25.10
CA GLY A 20 -60.04 1.00 24.60
C GLY A 20 -58.84 0.06 24.77
N ASP A 21 -58.86 -0.79 25.79
CA ASP A 21 -57.81 -1.79 26.07
C ASP A 21 -57.51 -2.68 24.84
N LEU A 22 -58.54 -3.02 24.07
CA LEU A 22 -58.39 -3.86 22.88
C LEU A 22 -57.77 -3.14 21.69
N ILE A 23 -57.88 -1.80 21.64
CA ILE A 23 -57.22 -0.93 20.66
C ILE A 23 -55.74 -0.78 21.04
N ASP A 24 -55.47 -0.57 22.32
CA ASP A 24 -54.10 -0.39 22.84
C ASP A 24 -53.25 -1.65 22.61
N ASP A 25 -53.79 -2.84 22.91
CA ASP A 25 -53.14 -4.13 22.62
C ASP A 25 -52.74 -4.28 21.14
N GLU A 26 -53.60 -3.86 20.21
CA GLU A 26 -53.34 -3.97 18.77
C GLU A 26 -52.35 -2.90 18.32
N PHE A 27 -52.40 -1.70 18.90
CA PHE A 27 -51.43 -0.64 18.62
C PHE A 27 -50.02 -1.04 19.05
N ASP A 28 -49.86 -1.58 20.26
CA ASP A 28 -48.58 -2.06 20.77
C ASP A 28 -48.01 -3.19 19.90
N ARG A 29 -48.85 -4.14 19.49
CA ARG A 29 -48.43 -5.22 18.59
C ARG A 29 -47.97 -4.72 17.21
N GLN A 30 -48.70 -3.75 16.63
CA GLN A 30 -48.30 -3.13 15.37
C GLN A 30 -47.00 -2.35 15.53
N TYR A 31 -46.84 -1.63 16.64
CA TYR A 31 -45.63 -0.90 16.98
C TYR A 31 -44.41 -1.83 17.09
N GLU A 32 -44.54 -2.98 17.78
CA GLU A 32 -43.48 -3.98 17.86
C GLU A 32 -43.09 -4.56 16.49
N ASN A 33 -44.07 -4.83 15.63
CA ASN A 33 -43.83 -5.29 14.26
C ASN A 33 -43.14 -4.22 13.39
N PHE A 34 -43.52 -2.95 13.52
CA PHE A 34 -42.84 -1.84 12.85
C PHE A 34 -41.41 -1.67 13.36
N GLN A 35 -41.19 -1.79 14.66
CA GLN A 35 -39.85 -1.76 15.25
C GLN A 35 -39.00 -2.94 14.75
N TYR A 36 -39.56 -4.15 14.66
CA TYR A 36 -38.86 -5.30 14.07
C TYR A 36 -38.45 -5.06 12.61
N LEU A 37 -39.37 -4.53 11.80
CA LEU A 37 -39.08 -4.19 10.40
C LEU A 37 -37.99 -3.13 10.30
N LYS A 38 -38.05 -2.10 11.15
CA LYS A 38 -37.02 -1.05 11.23
C LYS A 38 -35.65 -1.65 11.59
N ASP A 39 -35.59 -2.45 12.65
CA ASP A 39 -34.35 -3.11 13.09
C ASP A 39 -33.75 -3.99 11.97
N ARG A 40 -34.61 -4.68 11.20
CA ARG A 40 -34.19 -5.49 10.04
C ARG A 40 -33.67 -4.66 8.87
N ILE A 41 -34.33 -3.56 8.54
CA ILE A 41 -33.91 -2.63 7.48
C ILE A 41 -32.58 -1.99 7.87
N ASP A 42 -32.49 -1.42 9.08
CA ASP A 42 -31.27 -0.81 9.61
C ASP A 42 -30.10 -1.82 9.58
N SER A 43 -30.34 -3.07 9.99
CA SER A 43 -29.34 -4.14 9.91
C SER A 43 -28.93 -4.46 8.48
N THR A 44 -29.87 -4.48 7.54
CA THR A 44 -29.59 -4.77 6.12
C THR A 44 -28.80 -3.63 5.47
N ASP A 45 -29.14 -2.38 5.76
CA ASP A 45 -28.43 -1.19 5.27
C ASP A 45 -26.99 -1.11 5.80
N ILE A 46 -26.80 -1.44 7.09
CA ILE A 46 -25.46 -1.57 7.70
C ILE A 46 -24.66 -2.69 7.00
N ASN A 47 -25.29 -3.85 6.76
CA ASN A 47 -24.63 -4.97 6.10
C ASN A 47 -24.27 -4.68 4.63
N LEU A 48 -25.14 -3.99 3.90
CA LEU A 48 -24.89 -3.60 2.50
C LEU A 48 -23.75 -2.58 2.39
N ALA A 49 -23.66 -1.63 3.34
CA ALA A 49 -22.56 -0.67 3.42
C ALA A 49 -21.20 -1.31 3.74
N ASN A 50 -21.19 -2.41 4.49
CA ASN A 50 -20.00 -3.21 4.83
C ASN A 50 -19.62 -4.23 3.74
N PHE A 51 -20.57 -4.64 2.90
CA PHE A 51 -20.37 -5.70 1.91
C PHE A 51 -19.67 -5.23 0.62
N LEU A 52 -19.76 -3.95 0.26
CA LEU A 52 -19.30 -3.50 -1.06
C LEU A 52 -17.79 -3.22 -1.16
N ILE A 53 -17.13 -2.81 -0.08
CA ILE A 53 -15.69 -2.51 -0.05
C ILE A 53 -15.12 -2.88 1.32
N PRO A 54 -14.26 -3.91 1.43
CA PRO A 54 -13.68 -4.33 2.71
C PRO A 54 -12.91 -3.21 3.42
N ILE A 55 -12.96 -3.18 4.75
CA ILE A 55 -12.17 -2.26 5.59
C ILE A 55 -10.67 -2.43 5.25
N GLY A 56 -9.96 -1.31 5.12
CA GLY A 56 -8.56 -1.27 4.70
C GLY A 56 -8.35 -1.23 3.18
N SER A 57 -9.38 -1.47 2.38
CA SER A 57 -9.28 -1.35 0.92
C SER A 57 -8.98 0.09 0.51
N ILE A 58 -8.14 0.25 -0.50
CA ILE A 58 -7.82 1.55 -1.11
C ILE A 58 -8.56 1.63 -2.45
N ILE A 59 -9.27 2.74 -2.66
CA ILE A 59 -9.98 3.04 -3.90
C ILE A 59 -9.45 4.32 -4.54
N GLU A 60 -9.63 4.42 -5.85
CA GLU A 60 -9.51 5.68 -6.58
C GLU A 60 -10.84 6.45 -6.48
N ASP A 61 -10.77 7.74 -6.17
CA ASP A 61 -11.92 8.64 -6.05
C ASP A 61 -11.65 9.94 -6.81
N GLY A 62 -11.69 9.86 -8.14
CA GLY A 62 -11.36 10.98 -9.03
C GLY A 62 -12.30 12.18 -8.90
N LEU A 63 -13.54 11.98 -8.46
CA LEU A 63 -14.52 13.05 -8.24
C LEU A 63 -14.60 13.52 -6.78
N ASN A 64 -13.83 12.89 -5.88
CA ASN A 64 -13.87 13.17 -4.44
C ASN A 64 -15.26 12.97 -3.80
N LEU A 65 -16.00 11.95 -4.25
CA LEU A 65 -17.38 11.69 -3.81
C LEU A 65 -17.49 10.58 -2.74
N ALA A 66 -16.41 9.83 -2.48
CA ALA A 66 -16.46 8.78 -1.48
C ALA A 66 -16.75 9.38 -0.09
N PRO A 67 -17.74 8.85 0.66
CA PRO A 67 -18.19 9.43 1.93
C PRO A 67 -17.06 9.52 2.96
N SER A 68 -16.82 10.71 3.50
CA SER A 68 -15.71 10.99 4.43
C SER A 68 -15.83 10.28 5.80
N ILE A 69 -17.01 9.74 6.10
CA ILE A 69 -17.27 8.90 7.27
C ILE A 69 -16.68 7.50 7.08
N ASN A 70 -16.83 6.92 5.89
CA ASN A 70 -16.38 5.57 5.56
C ASN A 70 -14.97 5.55 4.95
N PHE A 71 -14.53 6.68 4.39
CA PHE A 71 -13.28 6.80 3.65
C PHE A 71 -12.46 8.00 4.11
N LYS A 72 -11.14 7.81 4.19
CA LYS A 72 -10.17 8.87 4.45
C LYS A 72 -9.16 8.94 3.31
N ASP A 73 -8.66 10.13 3.01
CA ASP A 73 -7.58 10.29 2.03
C ASP A 73 -6.35 9.49 2.48
N ALA A 74 -5.76 8.73 1.57
CA ALA A 74 -4.51 8.01 1.81
C ALA A 74 -3.32 8.99 1.63
N ASN A 75 -3.15 9.87 2.62
CA ASN A 75 -2.20 10.99 2.60
C ASN A 75 -1.36 11.09 3.89
N ALA A 76 -1.13 9.97 4.58
CA ALA A 76 -0.46 9.91 5.89
C ALA A 76 -1.18 10.60 7.07
N GLN A 77 -2.43 11.06 6.91
CA GLN A 77 -3.15 11.68 8.03
C GLN A 77 -3.29 10.74 9.22
N ALA A 78 -3.22 11.31 10.42
CA ALA A 78 -3.51 10.59 11.66
C ALA A 78 -5.04 10.52 11.86
N ILE A 79 -5.55 9.32 12.16
CA ILE A 79 -6.96 9.07 12.45
C ILE A 79 -7.11 8.39 13.81
N SER A 80 -8.28 8.55 14.44
CA SER A 80 -8.53 8.03 15.79
C SER A 80 -8.55 6.50 15.84
N ARG A 81 -7.81 5.90 16.78
CA ARG A 81 -7.88 4.45 17.08
C ARG A 81 -9.26 4.05 17.60
N ASN A 82 -9.90 4.89 18.41
CA ASN A 82 -11.20 4.59 19.00
C ASN A 82 -12.32 4.63 17.98
N THR A 83 -12.35 5.67 17.13
CA THR A 83 -13.37 5.78 16.08
C THR A 83 -13.21 4.71 15.01
N PHE A 84 -11.97 4.38 14.65
CA PHE A 84 -11.65 3.47 13.54
C PHE A 84 -11.00 2.18 14.06
N VAL A 85 -11.57 1.62 15.13
CA VAL A 85 -11.00 0.48 15.87
C VAL A 85 -10.93 -0.79 15.04
N THR A 86 -11.91 -1.04 14.18
CA THR A 86 -11.93 -2.25 13.34
C THR A 86 -10.75 -2.27 12.36
N LEU A 87 -10.46 -1.12 11.73
CA LEU A 87 -9.28 -0.98 10.87
C LEU A 87 -8.00 -1.09 11.69
N TRP A 88 -7.90 -0.41 12.84
CA TRP A 88 -6.73 -0.51 13.71
C TRP A 88 -6.45 -1.96 14.11
N ASN A 89 -7.47 -2.70 14.58
CA ASN A 89 -7.38 -4.11 14.96
C ASN A 89 -6.96 -5.03 13.81
N SER A 90 -7.26 -4.66 12.56
CA SER A 90 -6.81 -5.42 11.40
C SER A 90 -5.30 -5.33 11.17
N VAL A 91 -4.67 -4.18 11.48
CA VAL A 91 -3.27 -3.90 11.15
C VAL A 91 -2.30 -3.94 12.34
N HIS A 92 -2.76 -3.80 13.58
CA HIS A 92 -1.88 -3.78 14.76
C HIS A 92 -1.86 -5.13 15.49
N ARG A 93 -0.77 -5.39 16.20
CA ARG A 93 -0.58 -6.54 17.10
C ARG A 93 0.20 -6.11 18.33
N VAL A 94 -0.02 -6.81 19.44
CA VAL A 94 0.72 -6.59 20.69
C VAL A 94 1.86 -7.60 20.79
N ILE A 95 3.07 -7.10 21.02
CA ILE A 95 4.27 -7.90 21.31
C ILE A 95 4.36 -8.11 22.82
N THR A 96 4.32 -9.37 23.24
CA THR A 96 4.36 -9.77 24.66
C THR A 96 5.77 -9.99 25.18
N GLY A 97 6.75 -10.08 24.30
CA GLY A 97 8.15 -10.26 24.67
C GLY A 97 9.05 -10.57 23.47
N ILE A 98 10.35 -10.46 23.69
CA ILE A 98 11.37 -11.02 22.82
C ILE A 98 12.11 -12.10 23.60
N VAL A 99 12.49 -13.18 22.92
CA VAL A 99 13.28 -14.29 23.45
C VAL A 99 14.66 -14.28 22.78
N PRO A 100 15.65 -13.56 23.36
CA PRO A 100 16.98 -13.37 22.77
C PRO A 100 17.70 -14.67 22.40
N THR A 101 17.55 -15.71 23.21
CA THR A 101 18.23 -17.00 22.99
C THR A 101 17.80 -17.75 21.73
N THR A 102 16.71 -17.31 21.09
CA THR A 102 16.17 -17.92 19.86
C THR A 102 15.83 -16.87 18.81
N ASP A 103 16.12 -15.59 19.05
CA ASP A 103 15.74 -14.46 18.21
C ASP A 103 14.24 -14.39 17.88
N ARG A 104 13.37 -14.89 18.77
CA ARG A 104 11.93 -14.95 18.54
C ARG A 104 11.21 -13.80 19.20
N ILE A 105 10.29 -13.19 18.45
CA ILE A 105 9.35 -12.18 18.90
C ILE A 105 8.03 -12.88 19.21
N SER A 106 7.58 -12.78 20.47
CA SER A 106 6.34 -13.41 20.94
C SER A 106 5.13 -12.51 20.63
N CYS A 107 4.17 -13.05 19.88
CA CYS A 107 2.94 -12.37 19.51
C CYS A 107 1.85 -13.41 19.19
N THR A 108 0.93 -13.64 20.12
CA THR A 108 -0.11 -14.66 19.96
C THR A 108 -1.02 -14.38 18.76
N ASN A 109 -1.26 -15.41 17.94
CA ASN A 109 -2.15 -15.34 16.78
C ASN A 109 -1.87 -14.13 15.87
N HIS A 110 -0.59 -13.85 15.61
CA HIS A 110 -0.17 -12.67 14.86
C HIS A 110 -0.65 -12.69 13.40
N GLY A 111 -0.79 -13.88 12.81
CA GLY A 111 -1.28 -14.06 11.44
C GLY A 111 -0.29 -13.61 10.36
N CYS A 112 0.97 -13.40 10.73
CA CYS A 112 2.02 -12.99 9.79
C CYS A 112 2.53 -14.18 8.97
N ILE A 113 2.95 -13.91 7.75
CA ILE A 113 3.53 -14.90 6.83
C ILE A 113 5.01 -14.62 6.54
N GLU A 114 5.71 -15.64 6.03
CA GLU A 114 7.12 -15.52 5.63
C GLU A 114 7.32 -14.37 4.63
N GLY A 115 8.32 -13.52 4.86
CA GLY A 115 8.65 -12.39 3.99
C GLY A 115 7.71 -11.18 4.11
N GLN A 116 6.73 -11.21 5.01
CA GLN A 116 5.86 -10.05 5.26
C GLN A 116 6.65 -8.90 5.91
N LEU A 117 6.35 -7.67 5.52
CA LEU A 117 6.89 -6.48 6.17
C LEU A 117 6.13 -6.15 7.46
N VAL A 118 6.87 -5.89 8.53
CA VAL A 118 6.37 -5.43 9.83
C VAL A 118 7.18 -4.23 10.33
N LYS A 119 6.58 -3.46 11.24
CA LYS A 119 7.21 -2.29 11.86
C LYS A 119 6.84 -2.25 13.34
N PHE A 120 7.78 -1.84 14.19
CA PHE A 120 7.59 -1.81 15.65
C PHE A 120 7.54 -0.39 16.19
N SER A 121 6.81 -0.20 17.30
CA SER A 121 6.67 1.08 17.98
C SER A 121 7.82 1.40 18.95
N PHE A 122 8.72 0.46 19.19
CA PHE A 122 9.73 0.52 20.24
C PHE A 122 11.14 0.31 19.69
N THR A 123 12.13 0.81 20.43
CA THR A 123 13.56 0.60 20.19
C THR A 123 14.14 -0.13 21.39
N GLY A 124 14.90 -1.20 21.15
CA GLY A 124 15.50 -2.05 22.16
C GLY A 124 15.60 -3.50 21.69
N GLY A 125 16.44 -4.30 22.36
CA GLY A 125 16.58 -5.72 22.06
C GLY A 125 17.02 -6.05 20.62
N GLY A 126 17.78 -5.16 19.98
CA GLY A 126 18.18 -5.28 18.57
C GLY A 126 17.20 -4.67 17.57
N VAL A 127 16.00 -4.27 18.01
CA VAL A 127 14.98 -3.62 17.17
C VAL A 127 15.09 -2.11 17.27
N SER A 128 14.98 -1.44 16.12
CA SER A 128 14.78 0.01 16.02
C SER A 128 13.35 0.35 15.63
N ALA A 129 12.72 1.29 16.35
CA ALA A 129 11.37 1.76 16.07
C ALA A 129 11.26 2.34 14.65
N LEU A 130 10.07 2.21 14.06
CA LEU A 130 9.72 2.74 12.73
C LEU A 130 10.52 2.19 11.54
N VAL A 131 11.45 1.28 11.78
CA VAL A 131 12.17 0.54 10.74
C VAL A 131 11.34 -0.65 10.27
N ASN A 132 11.36 -0.89 8.96
CA ASN A 132 10.70 -2.03 8.34
C ASN A 132 11.58 -3.29 8.47
N TYR A 133 10.99 -4.38 8.94
CA TYR A 133 11.62 -5.69 9.01
C TYR A 133 10.81 -6.73 8.26
N TYR A 134 11.47 -7.79 7.80
CA TYR A 134 10.85 -8.94 7.17
C TYR A 134 10.63 -10.04 8.19
N VAL A 135 9.40 -10.56 8.26
CA VAL A 135 9.03 -11.72 9.08
C VAL A 135 9.71 -12.96 8.52
N ARG A 136 10.37 -13.72 9.40
CA ARG A 136 11.06 -14.97 9.11
C ARG A 136 10.59 -16.07 10.06
N ASN A 137 10.50 -17.30 9.56
CA ASN A 137 10.15 -18.49 10.32
C ASN A 137 8.93 -18.32 11.25
N PRO A 138 7.79 -17.80 10.76
CA PRO A 138 6.61 -17.60 11.58
C PRO A 138 6.01 -18.94 12.03
N THR A 139 5.54 -18.97 13.27
CA THR A 139 4.58 -19.96 13.76
C THR A 139 3.22 -19.28 13.92
N THR A 140 2.32 -19.85 14.71
CA THR A 140 1.07 -19.18 15.08
C THR A 140 1.29 -18.04 16.08
N ASN A 141 2.30 -18.14 16.95
CA ASN A 141 2.43 -17.31 18.15
C ASN A 141 3.76 -16.57 18.28
N ASP A 142 4.68 -16.78 17.35
CA ASP A 142 5.96 -16.12 17.33
C ASP A 142 6.61 -16.17 15.95
N PHE A 143 7.60 -15.32 15.75
CA PHE A 143 8.36 -15.25 14.50
C PHE A 143 9.74 -14.66 14.78
N GLN A 144 10.65 -14.80 13.82
CA GLN A 144 11.94 -14.12 13.80
C GLN A 144 11.88 -12.99 12.76
N ILE A 145 12.88 -12.10 12.74
CA ILE A 145 12.91 -11.00 11.77
C ILE A 145 14.25 -10.89 11.06
N SER A 146 14.25 -10.23 9.90
CA SER A 146 15.45 -9.86 9.14
C SER A 146 15.35 -8.43 8.61
N SER A 147 16.49 -7.79 8.36
CA SER A 147 16.56 -6.47 7.72
C SER A 147 16.33 -6.51 6.21
N THR A 148 16.41 -7.69 5.58
CA THR A 148 16.18 -7.86 4.14
C THR A 148 15.28 -9.07 3.86
N ALA A 149 14.64 -9.10 2.69
CA ALA A 149 13.62 -10.09 2.36
C ALA A 149 14.09 -11.55 2.49
N THR A 150 15.37 -11.82 2.19
CA THR A 150 15.98 -13.16 2.27
C THR A 150 17.22 -13.18 3.17
N GLY A 151 17.44 -12.15 4.00
CA GLY A 151 18.63 -12.00 4.82
C GLY A 151 18.72 -12.96 6.00
N SER A 152 19.84 -12.86 6.71
CA SER A 152 20.04 -13.56 7.99
C SER A 152 19.02 -13.08 9.03
N ILE A 153 18.75 -13.95 10.00
CA ILE A 153 17.97 -13.58 11.18
C ILE A 153 18.69 -12.45 11.92
N LEU A 154 17.92 -11.46 12.39
CA LEU A 154 18.40 -10.36 13.21
C LEU A 154 18.68 -10.88 14.62
N ASP A 155 19.87 -10.60 15.12
CA ASP A 155 20.28 -10.90 16.50
C ASP A 155 19.49 -10.03 17.48
N LEU A 156 18.65 -10.65 18.30
CA LEU A 156 17.82 -9.98 19.30
C LEU A 156 18.47 -10.10 20.68
N THR A 157 18.71 -8.98 21.34
CA THR A 157 19.64 -8.93 22.49
C THR A 157 18.97 -8.81 23.85
N SER A 158 17.70 -8.43 23.91
CA SER A 158 16.93 -8.30 25.16
C SER A 158 15.43 -8.35 24.93
N SER A 159 14.65 -8.71 25.96
CA SER A 159 13.19 -8.70 25.87
C SER A 159 12.66 -7.28 25.69
N GLN A 160 11.64 -7.12 24.85
CA GLN A 160 10.89 -5.88 24.66
C GLN A 160 9.40 -6.19 24.50
N THR A 161 8.57 -5.22 24.88
CA THR A 161 7.12 -5.25 24.70
C THR A 161 6.66 -3.98 24.01
N GLY A 162 5.57 -4.05 23.25
CA GLY A 162 4.99 -2.89 22.61
C GLY A 162 4.11 -3.28 21.44
N GLU A 163 3.92 -2.36 20.49
CA GLU A 163 3.03 -2.55 19.36
C GLU A 163 3.81 -2.89 18.09
N MET A 164 3.18 -3.69 17.24
CA MET A 164 3.63 -4.01 15.89
C MET A 164 2.53 -3.68 14.89
N ILE A 165 2.91 -3.12 13.74
CA ILE A 165 2.03 -3.00 12.57
C ILE A 165 2.45 -4.04 11.53
N ILE A 166 1.47 -4.77 11.00
CA ILE A 166 1.65 -5.85 10.01
C ILE A 166 1.46 -5.41 8.55
N ASN A 167 1.07 -4.15 8.34
CA ASN A 167 1.11 -3.50 7.04
C ASN A 167 1.82 -2.16 7.20
N VAL A 168 3.08 -2.12 6.75
CA VAL A 168 4.00 -1.00 7.02
C VAL A 168 3.64 0.32 6.33
N GLU A 169 2.61 0.33 5.47
CA GLU A 169 2.02 1.57 4.95
C GLU A 169 1.32 2.38 6.06
N TYR A 170 0.86 1.72 7.13
CA TYR A 170 0.30 2.38 8.31
C TYR A 170 1.40 2.81 9.28
N GLY A 171 1.09 3.82 10.09
CA GLY A 171 1.99 4.35 11.12
C GLY A 171 1.35 4.39 12.50
N PHE A 172 2.16 4.53 13.54
CA PHE A 172 1.71 4.52 14.94
C PHE A 172 1.01 5.82 15.40
N GLY A 173 0.94 6.86 14.56
CA GLY A 173 0.37 8.15 14.93
C GLY A 173 1.14 8.82 16.06
N ASP A 174 0.40 9.33 17.04
CA ASP A 174 0.90 9.84 18.32
C ASP A 174 1.37 8.73 19.29
N GLY A 175 1.30 7.45 18.89
CA GLY A 175 1.68 6.31 19.71
C GLY A 175 0.61 5.84 20.70
N SER A 176 -0.53 6.53 20.81
CA SER A 176 -1.54 6.23 21.84
C SER A 176 -2.97 6.30 21.33
N THR A 177 -3.41 7.46 20.83
CA THR A 177 -4.83 7.70 20.50
C THR A 177 -5.12 7.69 19.00
N THR A 178 -4.07 7.73 18.17
CA THR A 178 -4.16 7.82 16.72
C THR A 178 -3.25 6.82 16.00
N TYR A 179 -3.48 6.64 14.71
CA TYR A 179 -2.59 5.91 13.80
C TYR A 179 -2.63 6.58 12.42
N ASN A 180 -1.56 6.47 11.64
CA ASN A 180 -1.49 7.05 10.30
C ASN A 180 -2.04 6.05 9.27
N VAL A 181 -2.87 6.54 8.36
CA VAL A 181 -3.25 5.81 7.14
C VAL A 181 -2.11 5.82 6.12
N PRO A 182 -2.17 4.98 5.06
CA PRO A 182 -1.19 5.01 3.98
C PRO A 182 -1.01 6.38 3.33
N ASP A 183 0.14 6.61 2.70
CA ASP A 183 0.36 7.73 1.78
C ASP A 183 0.54 7.21 0.36
N ARG A 184 -0.41 7.54 -0.53
CA ARG A 184 -0.40 7.11 -1.94
C ARG A 184 -0.24 8.29 -2.89
N ARG A 185 0.12 9.47 -2.39
CA ARG A 185 0.32 10.65 -3.22
C ARG A 185 1.60 10.50 -4.05
N GLY A 186 1.51 10.76 -5.35
CA GLY A 186 2.68 10.83 -6.24
C GLY A 186 3.35 9.50 -6.58
N ILE A 187 2.82 8.36 -6.12
CA ILE A 187 3.41 7.03 -6.36
C ILE A 187 2.45 6.11 -7.11
N PHE A 188 3.00 5.21 -7.91
CA PHE A 188 2.23 4.17 -8.59
C PHE A 188 2.08 2.93 -7.70
N ALA A 189 0.94 2.25 -7.82
CA ALA A 189 0.77 0.93 -7.24
C ALA A 189 1.42 -0.14 -8.14
N ARG A 190 2.05 -1.13 -7.51
CA ARG A 190 2.55 -2.35 -8.15
C ARG A 190 1.98 -3.55 -7.40
N GLY A 191 1.64 -4.62 -8.11
CA GLY A 191 1.26 -5.88 -7.49
C GLY A 191 2.41 -6.45 -6.67
N ALA A 192 2.15 -6.80 -5.41
CA ALA A 192 3.14 -7.41 -4.53
C ALA A 192 3.52 -8.83 -4.99
N GLY A 193 4.74 -9.24 -4.66
CA GLY A 193 5.30 -10.55 -4.93
C GLY A 193 5.93 -10.70 -6.31
N VAL A 194 6.42 -11.92 -6.56
CA VAL A 194 7.04 -12.31 -7.82
C VAL A 194 5.96 -12.82 -8.78
N HIS A 195 5.90 -12.24 -9.97
CA HIS A 195 4.99 -12.66 -11.03
C HIS A 195 5.28 -14.11 -11.44
N GLY A 196 4.25 -14.91 -11.77
CA GLY A 196 4.42 -16.34 -12.08
C GLY A 196 5.20 -16.66 -13.37
N SER A 197 5.00 -15.88 -14.45
CA SER A 197 5.59 -16.20 -15.76
C SER A 197 6.19 -15.04 -16.57
N ARG A 198 5.92 -13.78 -16.20
CA ARG A 198 6.41 -12.62 -16.95
C ARG A 198 7.79 -12.23 -16.47
N SER A 199 8.76 -12.32 -17.39
CA SER A 199 10.15 -11.96 -17.15
C SER A 199 10.45 -10.48 -17.44
N LYS A 200 11.37 -9.92 -16.66
CA LYS A 200 12.00 -8.61 -16.91
C LYS A 200 12.99 -8.74 -18.07
N ALA A 201 13.45 -7.59 -18.59
CA ALA A 201 14.40 -7.54 -19.71
C ALA A 201 15.71 -8.30 -19.42
N ALA A 202 16.24 -8.18 -18.19
CA ALA A 202 17.44 -8.88 -17.74
C ALA A 202 17.21 -10.35 -17.33
N GLY A 203 16.02 -10.92 -17.61
CA GLY A 203 15.60 -12.21 -17.07
C GLY A 203 15.09 -12.13 -15.63
N GLY A 204 14.59 -13.28 -15.14
CA GLY A 204 13.85 -13.36 -13.88
C GLY A 204 12.49 -12.66 -13.94
N ASN A 205 11.56 -13.05 -13.07
CA ASN A 205 10.20 -12.51 -13.12
C ASN A 205 10.10 -11.11 -12.51
N TYR A 206 9.07 -10.36 -12.90
CA TYR A 206 8.73 -9.10 -12.23
C TYR A 206 8.51 -9.35 -10.74
N ASP A 207 9.05 -8.48 -9.91
CA ASP A 207 8.93 -8.57 -8.45
C ASP A 207 8.49 -7.21 -7.91
N GLY A 208 7.39 -7.20 -7.17
CA GLY A 208 6.88 -6.03 -6.45
C GLY A 208 7.32 -5.93 -5.01
N GLY A 209 8.04 -6.92 -4.48
CA GLY A 209 8.35 -7.04 -3.07
C GLY A 209 7.13 -7.42 -2.23
N ALA A 210 7.28 -7.38 -0.91
CA ALA A 210 6.18 -7.63 0.02
C ALA A 210 5.13 -6.51 -0.03
N VAL A 211 3.92 -6.78 0.50
CA VAL A 211 2.90 -5.73 0.67
C VAL A 211 3.47 -4.59 1.51
N GLY A 212 3.28 -3.35 1.05
CA GLY A 212 3.84 -2.14 1.65
C GLY A 212 5.29 -1.82 1.31
N TYR A 213 5.93 -2.61 0.42
CA TYR A 213 7.27 -2.29 -0.08
C TYR A 213 7.25 -1.00 -0.93
N ALA A 214 8.16 -0.06 -0.61
CA ALA A 214 8.31 1.21 -1.30
C ALA A 214 9.54 1.17 -2.23
N GLY A 215 9.30 0.87 -3.51
CA GLY A 215 10.33 0.93 -4.55
C GLY A 215 10.64 2.37 -4.96
N GLN A 216 11.86 2.61 -5.45
CA GLN A 216 12.26 3.86 -6.09
C GLN A 216 12.11 3.76 -7.61
N ASP A 217 12.13 4.90 -8.30
CA ASP A 217 12.22 4.92 -9.75
C ASP A 217 13.54 4.31 -10.23
N GLN A 218 13.49 3.66 -11.39
CA GLN A 218 14.63 2.93 -11.95
C GLN A 218 14.62 3.06 -13.47
N THR A 219 15.80 3.27 -14.06
CA THR A 219 16.02 3.14 -15.49
C THR A 219 16.70 1.82 -15.81
N GLN A 220 16.51 1.31 -17.02
CA GLN A 220 17.27 0.15 -17.48
C GLN A 220 18.68 0.60 -17.87
N ASP A 221 19.67 -0.25 -17.58
CA ASP A 221 21.03 -0.05 -18.07
C ASP A 221 21.01 0.00 -19.61
N HIS A 222 21.69 1.00 -20.16
CA HIS A 222 21.76 1.21 -21.60
C HIS A 222 23.03 1.98 -21.96
N SER A 223 23.54 1.74 -23.16
CA SER A 223 24.71 2.41 -23.70
C SER A 223 24.45 2.96 -25.09
N HIS A 224 25.19 4.00 -25.44
CA HIS A 224 25.22 4.57 -26.77
C HIS A 224 26.61 4.41 -27.35
N GLN A 225 26.70 3.82 -28.55
CA GLN A 225 27.93 3.70 -29.30
C GLN A 225 27.91 4.64 -30.50
N LEU A 226 28.95 5.45 -30.63
CA LEU A 226 29.17 6.29 -31.81
C LEU A 226 30.02 5.51 -32.83
N TYR A 227 29.42 5.15 -33.97
CA TYR A 227 30.15 4.63 -35.12
C TYR A 227 30.55 5.79 -36.03
N VAL A 228 31.81 6.23 -35.94
CA VAL A 228 32.40 7.10 -36.94
C VAL A 228 32.98 6.25 -38.06
N SER A 229 32.40 6.34 -39.26
CA SER A 229 33.09 5.84 -40.46
C SER A 229 34.12 6.89 -40.84
N GLN A 230 35.41 6.58 -40.75
CA GLN A 230 36.40 7.36 -41.48
C GLN A 230 36.15 7.10 -42.96
N SER A 231 35.33 7.93 -43.60
CA SER A 231 35.34 8.05 -45.05
C SER A 231 36.65 8.71 -45.45
N SER A 232 37.73 7.93 -45.48
CA SER A 232 38.82 8.22 -46.40
C SER A 232 38.26 7.96 -47.79
N GLY A 233 37.59 8.97 -48.36
CA GLY A 233 37.16 9.00 -49.74
C GLY A 233 38.40 8.98 -50.63
N THR A 234 39.01 7.81 -50.80
CA THR A 234 39.93 7.55 -51.90
C THR A 234 39.10 7.13 -53.10
N ASN A 235 38.57 8.12 -53.81
CA ASN A 235 38.50 7.99 -55.26
C ASN A 235 39.70 8.75 -55.83
N GLY A 236 40.81 8.02 -55.96
CA GLY A 236 42.04 8.46 -56.62
C GLY A 236 43.02 9.17 -55.69
N ALA A 237 44.06 8.43 -55.27
CA ALA A 237 45.30 8.92 -54.66
C ALA A 237 45.16 9.82 -53.41
N GLY A 238 45.44 9.25 -52.24
CA GLY A 238 45.34 9.95 -50.97
C GLY A 238 46.25 11.17 -50.84
N PRO A 239 45.78 12.18 -50.09
CA PRO A 239 46.62 12.93 -49.19
C PRO A 239 46.16 12.71 -47.75
N TRP A 240 47.09 12.29 -46.91
CA TRP A 240 47.14 12.68 -45.51
C TRP A 240 46.82 14.17 -45.39
N THR A 241 45.71 14.52 -44.75
CA THR A 241 45.49 15.89 -44.28
C THR A 241 45.77 15.94 -42.78
N THR A 242 47.03 16.25 -42.48
CA THR A 242 47.45 16.91 -41.23
C THR A 242 46.81 18.28 -41.17
N GLY A 243 45.67 18.37 -40.49
CA GLY A 243 44.98 19.62 -40.18
C GLY A 243 44.52 19.59 -38.74
N SER A 244 45.39 20.08 -37.85
CA SER A 244 45.23 20.09 -36.40
C SER A 244 43.96 20.82 -35.94
N GLY A 245 42.97 20.05 -35.50
CA GLY A 245 41.79 20.44 -34.73
C GLY A 245 41.18 19.13 -34.23
N PRO A 246 40.68 18.99 -32.99
CA PRO A 246 40.80 17.74 -32.25
C PRO A 246 39.99 16.58 -32.85
N ASP A 247 40.68 15.83 -33.71
CA ASP A 247 40.49 14.42 -34.04
C ASP A 247 41.00 13.50 -32.91
N MET A 248 41.09 14.03 -31.69
CA MET A 248 41.26 13.29 -30.45
C MET A 248 40.22 13.76 -29.46
N LEU A 249 39.78 12.85 -28.61
CA LEU A 249 38.94 13.09 -27.45
C LEU A 249 39.57 14.15 -26.51
N SER A 250 39.47 15.44 -26.85
CA SER A 250 40.29 16.50 -26.24
C SER A 250 39.50 17.35 -25.24
N SER A 251 38.97 16.72 -24.20
CA SER A 251 38.93 17.37 -22.89
C SER A 251 38.69 16.32 -21.82
N SER A 252 39.55 16.33 -20.80
CA SER A 252 39.30 15.65 -19.54
C SER A 252 38.00 16.18 -18.96
N SER A 253 37.01 15.30 -18.81
CA SER A 253 35.98 15.51 -17.80
C SER A 253 36.63 15.27 -16.43
N THR A 254 36.10 15.87 -15.37
CA THR A 254 36.47 15.53 -13.99
C THR A 254 36.15 14.07 -13.61
N ASN A 255 35.62 13.27 -14.54
CA ASN A 255 35.06 11.93 -14.32
C ASN A 255 35.92 10.78 -14.90
N GLY A 256 37.23 10.98 -15.08
CA GLY A 256 38.19 9.89 -15.38
C GLY A 256 38.65 9.79 -16.83
N SER A 257 39.62 8.90 -17.05
CA SER A 257 40.42 8.78 -18.28
C SER A 257 39.60 8.23 -19.46
N ASN A 258 39.39 9.08 -20.46
CA ASN A 258 38.66 8.89 -21.72
C ASN A 258 37.12 8.82 -21.64
N PRO A 259 36.40 9.96 -21.54
CA PRO A 259 35.00 10.02 -21.93
C PRO A 259 34.92 10.18 -23.46
N GLY A 260 34.64 9.08 -24.17
CA GLY A 260 34.14 9.08 -25.55
C GLY A 260 33.06 10.16 -25.73
N SER A 261 32.95 10.77 -26.91
CA SER A 261 31.99 11.84 -27.26
C SER A 261 30.67 11.74 -26.47
N VAL A 262 30.48 12.61 -25.47
CA VAL A 262 29.27 12.58 -24.63
C VAL A 262 28.05 13.01 -25.44
N ILE A 263 26.95 12.27 -25.36
CA ILE A 263 25.66 12.70 -25.92
C ILE A 263 25.14 13.82 -25.04
N ARG A 264 25.33 15.07 -25.49
CA ARG A 264 25.00 16.27 -24.70
C ARG A 264 23.51 16.59 -24.67
N ASN A 265 22.81 16.31 -25.77
CA ASN A 265 21.45 16.76 -25.98
C ASN A 265 20.61 15.66 -26.66
N LEU A 266 19.34 15.58 -26.26
CA LEU A 266 18.33 14.87 -27.02
C LEU A 266 18.03 15.70 -28.28
N ILE A 267 18.10 15.07 -29.46
CA ILE A 267 17.83 15.73 -30.74
C ILE A 267 16.39 15.45 -31.15
N VAL A 268 15.67 16.50 -31.59
CA VAL A 268 14.33 16.36 -32.15
C VAL A 268 14.41 15.54 -33.44
N ASN A 269 13.68 14.44 -33.49
CA ASN A 269 13.43 13.71 -34.71
C ASN A 269 12.00 14.03 -35.13
N ASN A 270 11.81 14.73 -36.26
CA ASN A 270 10.49 15.17 -36.74
C ASN A 270 9.45 14.04 -36.84
N THR A 271 9.88 12.78 -36.95
CA THR A 271 8.99 11.60 -36.97
C THR A 271 8.51 11.21 -35.56
N ASN A 272 9.33 11.39 -34.54
CA ASN A 272 9.06 10.96 -33.15
C ASN A 272 8.70 12.12 -32.21
N GLY A 273 8.65 13.34 -32.74
CA GLY A 273 8.36 14.57 -31.99
C GLY A 273 9.52 15.05 -31.11
N THR A 274 9.27 16.15 -30.39
CA THR A 274 10.21 16.73 -29.43
C THR A 274 10.22 15.89 -28.14
N PRO A 275 11.38 15.35 -27.71
CA PRO A 275 11.48 14.63 -26.45
C PRO A 275 11.07 15.49 -25.25
N ARG A 276 10.27 14.93 -24.35
CA ARG A 276 9.91 15.59 -23.07
C ARG A 276 10.97 15.24 -22.04
N THR A 277 11.46 16.24 -21.30
CA THR A 277 12.48 16.08 -20.26
C THR A 277 11.96 16.61 -18.92
N GLY A 278 12.50 16.08 -17.83
CA GLY A 278 12.13 16.42 -16.46
C GLY A 278 13.11 15.80 -15.47
N ASN A 279 12.88 16.01 -14.17
CA ASN A 279 13.68 15.41 -13.09
C ASN A 279 13.15 14.04 -12.61
N GLU A 280 12.08 13.53 -13.23
CA GLU A 280 11.44 12.25 -12.91
C GLU A 280 11.19 11.47 -14.21
N THR A 281 11.46 10.17 -14.21
CA THR A 281 11.10 9.29 -15.33
C THR A 281 9.71 8.70 -15.09
N THR A 282 8.70 9.22 -15.78
CA THR A 282 7.32 8.72 -15.69
C THR A 282 6.70 8.44 -17.06
N PRO A 283 5.82 7.41 -17.16
CA PRO A 283 4.92 7.29 -18.29
C PRO A 283 3.86 8.41 -18.24
N ALA A 284 3.05 8.55 -19.29
CA ALA A 284 1.87 9.41 -19.23
C ALA A 284 0.92 8.95 -18.11
N TYR A 285 0.39 9.89 -17.32
CA TYR A 285 -0.46 9.60 -16.17
C TYR A 285 -1.58 10.63 -16.00
N ILE A 286 -2.62 10.25 -15.25
CA ILE A 286 -3.66 11.13 -14.71
C ILE A 286 -3.63 10.98 -13.20
N ALA A 287 -3.66 12.11 -12.47
CA ALA A 287 -3.70 12.09 -11.01
C ALA A 287 -5.13 11.90 -10.51
N VAL A 288 -5.30 10.98 -9.56
CA VAL A 288 -6.55 10.73 -8.84
C VAL A 288 -6.31 10.75 -7.34
N LYS A 289 -7.36 10.98 -6.55
CA LYS A 289 -7.27 10.80 -5.09
C LYS A 289 -7.38 9.33 -4.74
N TYR A 290 -6.50 8.87 -3.86
CA TYR A 290 -6.64 7.58 -3.21
C TYR A 290 -7.30 7.75 -1.85
N LYS A 291 -8.27 6.89 -1.56
CA LYS A 291 -8.94 6.84 -0.27
C LYS A 291 -8.95 5.44 0.31
N VAL A 292 -8.72 5.35 1.62
CA VAL A 292 -8.77 4.09 2.38
C VAL A 292 -10.12 3.94 3.07
N ARG A 293 -10.69 2.74 3.03
CA ARG A 293 -11.91 2.38 3.77
C ARG A 293 -11.58 2.22 5.26
N VAL A 294 -12.22 3.02 6.12
CA VAL A 294 -11.94 3.10 7.57
C VAL A 294 -13.11 2.64 8.46
N LEU A 295 -14.34 2.64 7.95
CA LEU A 295 -15.55 2.14 8.61
C LEU A 295 -16.36 1.35 7.61
#